data_AF-H5X0P4-F1
#
_entry.id   AF-H5X0P4-F1
#
_cell.length_a   1.000
_cell.length_b   1.000
_cell.length_c   1.000
_cell.angle_alpha   90.00
_cell.angle_beta   90.00
_cell.angle_gamma   90.00
#
_symmetry.space_group_name_H-M   'P 1'
#
loop_
_entity.id
_entity.type
_entity.pdbx_description
1 polymer ?
#
loop_
_entity_poly.entity_id
_entity_poly.type
_entity_poly.pdbx_seq_one_letter_code
_entity_poly.pdbx_strand_id
1 'polypeptide(L)' 'MTKRAHDVHVGDRITYLASTPATWRGLCRHGTVVANPIADPYTAVVWIPTQPDESAEDTEPTWVRHDRVVDVASVE' A
#
# COMPACT_ATOMS: atom_id res chain seq x y z
N MET A 1 15.19 -2.66 6.75
CA MET A 1 15.34 -1.22 7.09
C MET A 1 13.98 -0.59 6.84
N THR A 2 13.29 -0.10 7.88
CA THR A 2 11.93 0.43 7.72
C THR A 2 11.98 1.82 7.10
N LYS A 3 11.47 1.95 5.87
CA LYS A 3 11.35 3.24 5.20
C LYS A 3 10.15 4.00 5.74
N ARG A 4 10.25 5.33 5.76
CA ARG A 4 9.08 6.17 6.00
C ARG A 4 8.15 6.07 4.79
N ALA A 5 6.84 6.13 4.99
CA ALA A 5 5.85 5.96 3.93
C ALA A 5 6.05 6.89 2.72
N HIS A 6 6.76 8.02 2.86
CA HIS A 6 7.07 8.93 1.75
C HIS A 6 8.14 8.43 0.77
N ASP A 7 8.79 7.30 1.04
CA ASP A 7 9.85 6.72 0.21
C ASP A 7 9.42 5.36 -0.39
N VAL A 8 8.16 5.25 -0.81
CA VAL A 8 7.58 4.04 -1.39
C VAL A 8 7.88 3.98 -2.89
N HIS A 9 8.50 2.88 -3.32
CA HIS A 9 8.90 2.62 -4.69
C HIS A 9 8.24 1.34 -5.23
N VAL A 10 8.23 1.19 -6.56
CA VAL A 10 7.78 -0.05 -7.21
C VAL A 10 8.64 -1.22 -6.72
N GLY A 11 7.98 -2.32 -6.37
CA GLY A 11 8.58 -3.51 -5.80
C GLY A 11 8.61 -3.50 -4.27
N ASP A 12 8.54 -2.34 -3.59
CA ASP A 12 8.51 -2.32 -2.13
C ASP A 12 7.29 -3.11 -1.61
N ARG A 13 7.51 -3.88 -0.55
CA ARG A 13 6.44 -4.57 0.16
C ARG A 13 5.89 -3.65 1.23
N ILE A 14 4.57 -3.49 1.27
CA ILE A 14 3.90 -2.63 2.23
C ILE A 14 2.96 -3.41 3.11
N THR A 15 2.81 -2.95 4.35
CA THR A 15 1.72 -3.34 5.24
C THR A 15 0.78 -2.16 5.36
N TYR A 16 -0.53 -2.38 5.19
CA TYR A 16 -1.52 -1.31 5.22
C TYR A 16 -2.82 -1.71 5.90
N LEU A 17 -3.58 -0.74 6.37
CA LEU A 17 -4.90 -0.94 6.97
C LEU A 17 -5.99 -1.00 5.90
N ALA A 18 -6.75 -2.08 5.86
CA ALA A 18 -7.92 -2.21 5.00
C ALA A 18 -9.02 -1.18 5.38
N SER A 19 -9.69 -0.63 4.36
CA SER A 19 -10.71 0.42 4.53
C SER A 19 -12.06 -0.06 5.08
N THR A 20 -12.27 -1.37 5.26
CA THR A 20 -13.54 -1.94 5.76
C THR A 20 -13.60 -1.95 7.30
N PRO A 21 -14.79 -1.71 7.90
CA PRO A 21 -14.96 -1.75 9.34
C PRO A 21 -15.03 -3.21 9.83
N ALA A 22 -13.88 -3.87 9.95
CA ALA A 22 -13.75 -5.12 10.69
C ALA A 22 -12.77 -4.89 11.83
N THR A 23 -13.27 -4.98 13.07
CA THR A 23 -12.55 -4.99 14.36
C THR A 23 -11.01 -4.96 14.28
N TRP A 24 -10.42 -3.90 14.86
CA TRP A 24 -9.00 -3.45 14.90
C TRP A 24 -7.85 -4.49 14.88
N ARG A 25 -8.12 -5.78 15.16
CA ARG A 25 -7.10 -6.83 15.26
C ARG A 25 -6.90 -7.66 13.99
N GLY A 26 -7.64 -7.42 12.91
CA GLY A 26 -7.54 -8.18 11.63
C GLY A 26 -7.37 -7.33 10.36
N LEU A 27 -6.99 -6.05 10.47
CA LEU A 27 -7.06 -5.08 9.37
C LEU A 27 -5.77 -4.91 8.57
N CYS A 28 -4.64 -5.42 9.06
CA CYS A 28 -3.36 -5.28 8.36
C CYS A 28 -3.31 -6.26 7.19
N ARG A 29 -3.28 -5.71 5.98
CA ARG A 29 -3.02 -6.46 4.76
C ARG A 29 -1.60 -6.17 4.29
N HIS A 30 -1.07 -7.11 3.52
CA HIS A 30 0.24 -7.00 2.90
C HIS A 30 0.06 -6.97 1.39
N GLY A 31 0.99 -6.31 0.73
CA GLY A 31 1.04 -6.32 -0.72
C GLY A 31 2.30 -5.68 -1.25
N THR A 32 2.46 -5.76 -2.56
CA THR A 32 3.61 -5.22 -3.28
C THR A 32 3.20 -3.99 -4.07
N VAL A 33 4.02 -2.94 -4.03
CA VAL A 33 3.79 -1.74 -4.82
C VAL A 33 4.07 -2.04 -6.27
N VAL A 34 3.06 -1.81 -7.11
CA VAL A 34 3.02 -2.33 -8.47
C VAL A 34 3.23 -1.23 -9.51
N ALA A 35 3.05 0.04 -9.12
CA ALA A 35 3.35 1.22 -9.91
C ALA A 35 3.74 2.42 -9.01
N ASN A 36 4.27 3.48 -9.61
CA ASN A 36 4.71 4.66 -8.86
C ASN A 36 3.53 5.30 -8.11
N PRO A 37 3.72 5.72 -6.84
CA PRO A 37 2.70 6.45 -6.10
C PRO A 37 2.26 7.71 -6.84
N ILE A 38 0.95 7.98 -6.80
CA ILE A 38 0.33 9.13 -7.48
C ILE A 38 -0.18 10.10 -6.42
N ALA A 39 0.27 11.35 -6.49
CA ALA A 39 -0.29 12.42 -5.68
C ALA A 39 -1.59 12.93 -6.34
N ASP A 40 -2.70 12.82 -5.63
CA ASP A 40 -3.98 13.38 -6.08
C ASP A 40 -3.99 14.91 -5.88
N PRO A 41 -4.07 15.70 -6.95
CA PRO A 41 -3.94 17.16 -6.87
C PRO A 41 -5.15 17.85 -6.21
N TYR A 42 -6.27 17.15 -6.07
CA TYR A 42 -7.52 17.70 -5.54
C TYR A 42 -7.72 17.40 -4.05
N THR A 43 -7.07 16.36 -3.53
CA THR A 43 -7.26 15.87 -2.16
C THR A 43 -6.00 15.90 -1.30
N ALA A 44 -4.84 16.23 -1.88
CA ALA A 44 -3.52 16.16 -1.23
C ALA A 44 -3.22 14.77 -0.64
N VAL A 45 -3.86 13.72 -1.17
CA VAL A 45 -3.65 12.33 -0.79
C VAL A 45 -2.71 11.68 -1.79
N VAL A 46 -1.72 10.95 -1.28
CA VAL A 46 -0.89 10.06 -2.12
C VAL A 46 -1.54 8.68 -2.14
N TRP A 47 -1.78 8.18 -3.35
CA TRP A 47 -2.32 6.86 -3.61
C TRP A 47 -1.20 5.93 -4.07
N ILE A 48 -1.15 4.74 -3.48
CA ILE A 48 -0.15 3.72 -3.72
C ILE A 48 -0.87 2.53 -4.38
N PRO A 49 -0.61 2.26 -5.66
CA PRO A 49 -1.17 1.09 -6.33
C PRO A 49 -0.44 -0.16 -5.83
N THR A 50 -1.20 -1.06 -5.20
CA THR A 50 -0.68 -2.22 -4.47
C THR A 50 -1.36 -3.49 -4.93
N GLN A 51 -0.56 -4.50 -5.27
CA GLN A 51 -1.05 -5.86 -5.45
C GLN A 51 -1.13 -6.54 -4.09
N PRO A 52 -2.32 -6.87 -3.55
CA PRO A 52 -2.42 -7.65 -2.32
C PRO A 52 -1.80 -9.04 -2.50
N ASP A 53 -1.13 -9.56 -1.47
CA ASP A 53 -0.50 -10.90 -1.54
C ASP A 53 -1.52 -12.03 -1.79
N GLU A 54 -2.80 -11.80 -1.48
CA GLU A 54 -3.91 -12.73 -1.70
C GLU A 54 -4.50 -12.68 -3.13
N SER A 55 -4.07 -11.72 -3.95
CA SER A 55 -4.61 -11.51 -5.30
C SER A 55 -3.80 -12.23 -6.37
N ALA A 56 -4.47 -12.79 -7.36
CA ALA A 56 -3.81 -13.36 -8.55
C ALA A 56 -3.11 -12.25 -9.36
N GLU A 57 -2.06 -12.59 -10.11
CA GLU A 57 -1.24 -11.62 -10.86
C GLU A 57 -2.05 -10.78 -11.87
N ASP A 58 -3.10 -11.34 -12.45
CA ASP A 58 -4.02 -10.64 -13.37
C ASP A 58 -5.12 -9.80 -12.69
N THR A 59 -5.11 -9.71 -11.35
CA THR A 59 -6.11 -8.91 -10.62
C THR A 59 -5.70 -7.44 -10.63
N GLU A 60 -6.66 -6.55 -10.86
CA GLU A 60 -6.43 -5.10 -10.77
C GLU A 60 -5.86 -4.70 -9.40
N PRO A 61 -4.91 -3.75 -9.36
CA PRO A 61 -4.28 -3.34 -8.11
C PRO A 61 -5.27 -2.62 -7.20
N THR A 62 -5.09 -2.82 -5.90
CA THR A 62 -5.79 -2.06 -4.87
C THR A 62 -5.11 -0.72 -4.66
N TRP A 63 -5.90 0.35 -4.65
CA TRP A 63 -5.40 1.70 -4.34
C TRP A 63 -5.38 1.92 -2.84
N VAL A 64 -4.18 1.94 -2.27
CA VAL A 64 -3.94 2.15 -0.84
C VAL A 64 -3.57 3.61 -0.60
N ARG A 65 -4.24 4.26 0.37
CA ARG A 65 -3.84 5.60 0.79
C ARG A 65 -2.53 5.54 1.56
N HIS A 66 -1.64 6.47 1.29
CA HIS A 66 -0.37 6.61 2.00
C HIS A 66 -0.52 6.68 3.53
N ASP A 67 -1.54 7.39 4.04
CA ASP A 67 -1.81 7.49 5.49
C ASP A 67 -2.27 6.16 6.14
N ARG A 68 -2.58 5.15 5.33
CA ARG A 68 -2.97 3.81 5.78
C ARG A 68 -1.80 2.82 5.74
N VAL A 69 -0.64 3.22 5.22
CA VAL A 69 0.56 2.39 5.22
C VAL A 69 1.20 2.46 6.61
N VAL A 70 1.37 1.29 7.22
CA VAL A 70 1.94 1.15 8.57
C VAL A 70 3.39 0.71 8.53
N ASP A 71 3.81 0.02 7.47
CA ASP A 71 5.18 -0.46 7.29
C ASP A 71 5.55 -0.56 5.81
N VAL A 72 6.83 -0.33 5.50
CA VAL A 72 7.41 -0.46 4.14
C VAL A 72 8.74 -1.19 4.26
N ALA A 73 8.85 -2.31 3.55
CA ALA A 73 10.04 -3.15 3.43
C ALA A 73 10.52 -3.15 1.98
N SER A 74 11.77 -2.72 1.76
CA SER A 74 12.37 -2.76 0.43
C SER A 74 12.84 -4.15 0.06
N VAL A 75 12.72 -4.45 -1.23
CA VAL A 75 13.40 -5.59 -1.85
C VAL A 75 14.81 -5.12 -2.14
N GLU A 76 15.80 -5.81 -1.59
CA GLU A 76 17.23 -5.54 -1.80
C GLU A 76 17.66 -5.77 -3.26
#